data_AF-A0A655BMF7-F1
#
_entry.id   AF-A0A655BMF7-F1
#
_cell.length_a   1.000
_cell.length_b   1.000
_cell.length_c   1.000
_cell.angle_alpha   90.00
_cell.angle_beta   90.00
_cell.angle_gamma   90.00
#
_symmetry.space_group_name_H-M   'P 1'
#
loop_
_entity.id
_entity.type
_entity.pdbx_description
1 polymer ?
#
loop_
_entity_poly.entity_id
_entity_poly.type
_entity_poly.pdbx_seq_one_letter_code
_entity_poly.pdbx_strand_id
1 'polypeptide(L)'
;MGMEHAIEIAKKNGVAVVGISRMGHSGAISYFVRQAAREGLIGLSICQSDPMVVPFGGADIYYGTNPLAFAAPGEGDDIITFDMATTVQAWGKVLDARSRNEPIPESWAVDKNGAPTHDPFAVNALLPAAGPKGYGLMMMIDILSGILLGLPFGRQVSSMYEDLHAGRNLGQLHLVINPAFFSSCELFRKHISQTMQELNSVKPAPGFKQVYYPGQDQDIKQKNADMNGIDIVDDIYQYLISDALYLKSYETKNPFAQ
;
A
#
# COMPACT_ATOMS: atom_id res chain seq x y z
N MET A 1 3.01 -6.13 -16.68
CA MET A 1 4.29 -5.76 -17.33
C MET A 1 5.51 -5.95 -16.42
N GLY A 2 5.82 -5.02 -15.50
CA GLY A 2 7.06 -5.10 -14.70
C GLY A 2 7.18 -6.36 -13.84
N MET A 3 6.10 -6.71 -13.14
CA MET A 3 6.02 -7.94 -12.35
C MET A 3 6.11 -9.22 -13.20
N GLU A 4 5.48 -9.27 -14.37
CA GLU A 4 5.57 -10.43 -15.29
C GLU A 4 7.03 -10.69 -15.69
N HIS A 5 7.77 -9.63 -16.02
CA HIS A 5 9.19 -9.76 -16.33
C HIS A 5 10.03 -10.22 -15.12
N ALA A 6 9.72 -9.72 -13.92
CA ALA A 6 10.37 -10.16 -12.69
C ALA A 6 10.12 -11.66 -12.41
N ILE A 7 8.89 -12.14 -12.65
CA ILE A 7 8.52 -13.56 -12.55
C ILE A 7 9.35 -14.42 -13.52
N GLU A 8 9.46 -13.99 -14.79
CA GLU A 8 10.27 -14.70 -15.80
C GLU A 8 11.74 -14.81 -15.40
N ILE A 9 12.34 -13.70 -14.93
CA ILE A 9 13.74 -13.68 -14.48
C ILE A 9 13.91 -14.59 -13.26
N ALA A 10 13.05 -14.49 -12.25
CA ALA A 10 13.16 -15.27 -11.01
C ALA A 10 12.97 -16.77 -11.25
N LYS A 11 12.09 -17.17 -12.18
CA LYS A 11 11.94 -18.58 -12.59
C LYS A 11 13.24 -19.14 -13.16
N LYS A 12 13.99 -18.35 -13.94
CA LYS A 12 15.25 -18.78 -14.59
C LYS A 12 16.48 -18.65 -13.69
N ASN A 13 16.54 -17.59 -12.90
CA ASN A 13 17.78 -17.15 -12.23
C ASN A 13 17.66 -17.10 -10.69
N GLY A 14 16.52 -17.50 -10.14
CA GLY A 14 16.27 -17.57 -8.69
C GLY A 14 15.78 -16.26 -8.07
N VAL A 15 16.32 -15.11 -8.48
CA VAL A 15 15.93 -13.79 -7.95
C VAL A 15 15.80 -12.78 -9.07
N ALA A 16 14.83 -11.87 -8.94
CA ALA A 16 14.69 -10.71 -9.81
C ALA A 16 14.46 -9.44 -9.00
N VAL A 17 15.13 -8.36 -9.38
CA VAL A 17 14.87 -7.00 -8.91
C VAL A 17 14.57 -6.15 -10.14
N VAL A 18 13.36 -5.60 -10.22
CA VAL A 18 12.89 -4.83 -11.38
C VAL A 18 12.37 -3.48 -10.91
N GLY A 19 13.02 -2.40 -11.35
CA GLY A 19 12.57 -1.03 -11.15
C GLY A 19 11.60 -0.59 -12.23
N ILE A 20 10.53 0.09 -11.84
CA ILE A 20 9.56 0.74 -12.71
C ILE A 20 9.84 2.24 -12.66
N SER A 21 10.25 2.80 -13.79
CA SER A 21 10.66 4.20 -13.88
C SER A 21 9.59 5.02 -14.58
N ARG A 22 9.22 6.16 -13.97
CA ARG A 22 8.30 7.17 -14.49
C ARG A 22 6.89 6.65 -14.80
N MET A 23 6.21 6.15 -13.77
CA MET A 23 4.81 5.71 -13.87
C MET A 23 3.81 6.71 -13.25
N GLY A 24 2.52 6.46 -13.48
CA GLY A 24 1.41 7.05 -12.72
C GLY A 24 1.17 6.34 -11.38
N HIS A 25 0.05 6.64 -10.71
CA HIS A 25 -0.34 5.95 -9.49
C HIS A 25 -0.74 4.49 -9.79
N SER A 26 -0.15 3.52 -9.08
CA SER A 26 -0.29 2.08 -9.36
C SER A 26 -1.41 1.37 -8.58
N GLY A 27 -2.15 2.07 -7.72
CA GLY A 27 -3.24 1.48 -6.94
C GLY A 27 -2.75 0.59 -5.78
N ALA A 28 -3.52 -0.44 -5.45
CA ALA A 28 -3.19 -1.42 -4.41
C ALA A 28 -2.05 -2.33 -4.86
N ILE A 29 -0.85 -2.11 -4.31
CA ILE A 29 0.36 -2.80 -4.79
C ILE A 29 0.44 -4.28 -4.37
N SER A 30 -0.39 -4.73 -3.43
CA SER A 30 -0.66 -6.15 -3.16
C SER A 30 -1.09 -6.94 -4.40
N TYR A 31 -1.76 -6.28 -5.36
CA TYR A 31 -2.13 -6.89 -6.63
C TYR A 31 -0.92 -7.52 -7.33
N PHE A 32 0.19 -6.77 -7.41
CA PHE A 32 1.40 -7.23 -8.11
C PHE A 32 2.08 -8.40 -7.40
N VAL A 33 2.23 -8.34 -6.07
CA VAL A 33 2.87 -9.45 -5.33
C VAL A 33 2.02 -10.72 -5.35
N ARG A 34 0.69 -10.61 -5.42
CA ARG A 34 -0.20 -11.77 -5.64
C ARG A 34 -0.02 -12.38 -7.03
N GLN A 35 0.38 -11.61 -8.05
CA GLN A 35 0.76 -12.18 -9.35
C GLN A 35 1.97 -13.12 -9.20
N ALA A 36 3.00 -12.72 -8.46
CA ALA A 36 4.17 -13.58 -8.20
C ALA A 36 3.80 -14.83 -7.37
N ALA A 37 2.99 -14.65 -6.32
CA ALA A 37 2.56 -15.76 -5.46
C ALA A 37 1.73 -16.82 -6.20
N ARG A 38 0.84 -16.42 -7.12
CA ARG A 38 0.11 -17.35 -7.99
C ARG A 38 1.02 -18.22 -8.85
N GLU A 39 2.18 -17.70 -9.21
CA GLU A 39 3.21 -18.41 -9.98
C GLU A 39 4.16 -19.24 -9.11
N GLY A 40 3.85 -19.39 -7.81
CA GLY A 40 4.67 -20.15 -6.86
C GLY A 40 5.93 -19.42 -6.39
N LEU A 41 5.98 -18.09 -6.52
CA LEU A 41 7.13 -17.27 -6.16
C LEU A 41 6.82 -16.34 -4.99
N ILE A 42 7.83 -15.92 -4.24
CA ILE A 42 7.69 -14.85 -3.25
C ILE A 42 7.74 -13.53 -3.99
N GLY A 43 6.78 -12.64 -3.72
CA GLY A 43 6.74 -11.28 -4.27
C GLY A 43 6.87 -10.22 -3.18
N LEU A 44 7.65 -9.19 -3.45
CA LEU A 44 7.69 -7.95 -2.69
C LEU A 44 7.57 -6.77 -3.65
N SER A 45 6.77 -5.77 -3.28
CA SER A 45 6.63 -4.55 -4.06
C SER A 45 6.61 -3.34 -3.12
N ILE A 46 7.24 -2.26 -3.55
CA ILE A 46 7.31 -0.98 -2.83
C ILE A 46 7.26 0.17 -3.83
N CYS A 47 6.66 1.31 -3.48
CA CYS A 47 6.63 2.47 -4.36
C CYS A 47 6.63 3.80 -3.61
N GLN A 48 7.00 4.86 -4.33
CA GLN A 48 6.82 6.24 -3.87
C GLN A 48 5.35 6.62 -3.90
N SER A 49 5.00 7.61 -3.09
CA SER A 49 3.66 8.21 -3.03
C SER A 49 3.79 9.72 -2.85
N ASP A 50 2.69 10.44 -3.04
CA ASP A 50 2.56 11.88 -2.82
C ASP A 50 3.13 12.30 -1.46
N PRO A 51 3.98 13.34 -1.37
CA PRO A 51 4.47 13.85 -0.09
C PRO A 51 3.30 14.28 0.81
N MET A 52 3.09 13.57 1.92
CA MET A 52 1.99 13.81 2.85
C MET A 52 2.35 13.53 4.32
N VAL A 53 3.58 13.11 4.60
CA VAL A 53 3.99 12.58 5.90
C VAL A 53 5.13 13.40 6.48
N VAL A 54 5.03 13.75 7.77
CA VAL A 54 6.13 14.38 8.49
C VAL A 54 7.18 13.35 8.92
N PRO A 55 8.48 13.67 8.83
CA PRO A 55 9.51 12.92 9.55
C PRO A 55 9.19 12.82 11.04
N PHE A 56 9.67 11.77 11.71
CA PHE A 56 9.48 11.66 13.16
C PHE A 56 10.09 12.87 13.88
N GLY A 57 9.27 13.59 14.66
CA GLY A 57 9.65 14.82 15.36
C GLY A 57 9.64 16.09 14.49
N GLY A 58 9.19 16.01 13.24
CA GLY A 58 9.05 17.15 12.34
C GLY A 58 7.62 17.69 12.23
N ALA A 59 7.49 18.89 11.65
CA ALA A 59 6.21 19.54 11.34
C ALA A 59 5.96 19.70 9.82
N ASP A 60 6.92 19.22 9.03
CA ASP A 60 7.16 19.65 7.66
C ASP A 60 7.13 18.40 6.76
N ILE A 61 6.22 18.36 5.79
CA ILE A 61 6.01 17.17 4.92
C ILE A 61 7.31 16.77 4.22
N TYR A 62 7.61 15.48 4.09
CA TYR A 62 8.77 15.01 3.32
C TYR A 62 8.47 13.78 2.46
N TYR A 63 8.06 12.66 3.07
CA TYR A 63 7.77 11.42 2.35
C TYR A 63 6.27 11.28 2.09
N GLY A 64 5.92 10.36 1.20
CA GLY A 64 4.54 9.90 1.06
C GLY A 64 4.19 8.76 2.00
N THR A 65 2.98 8.21 1.82
CA THR A 65 2.51 7.02 2.55
C THR A 65 3.26 5.72 2.18
N ASN A 66 4.16 5.81 1.20
CA ASN A 66 5.15 4.83 0.72
C ASN A 66 4.83 3.38 1.12
N PRO A 67 3.96 2.68 0.37
CA PRO A 67 3.48 1.37 0.78
C PRO A 67 4.51 0.26 0.55
N LEU A 68 4.36 -0.82 1.32
CA LEU A 68 5.08 -2.07 1.17
C LEU A 68 4.09 -3.24 1.13
N ALA A 69 4.20 -4.05 0.09
CA ALA A 69 3.45 -5.29 -0.05
C ALA A 69 4.37 -6.50 -0.18
N PHE A 70 3.89 -7.62 0.34
CA PHE A 70 4.54 -8.93 0.35
C PHE A 70 3.51 -10.02 0.11
N ALA A 71 3.86 -11.04 -0.66
CA ALA A 71 3.07 -12.27 -0.74
C ALA A 71 3.94 -13.51 -0.93
N ALA A 72 3.46 -14.64 -0.42
CA ALA A 72 4.10 -15.95 -0.59
C ALA A 72 3.05 -17.05 -0.79
N PRO A 73 3.36 -18.09 -1.59
CA PRO A 73 2.44 -19.20 -1.87
C PRO A 73 2.38 -20.25 -0.75
N GLY A 74 1.17 -20.69 -0.41
CA GLY A 74 0.88 -21.88 0.39
C GLY A 74 0.49 -23.10 -0.46
N GLU A 75 -0.09 -24.14 0.12
CA GLU A 75 -0.62 -25.31 -0.61
C GLU A 75 -1.86 -24.93 -1.45
N GLY A 76 -2.05 -25.59 -2.60
CA GLY A 76 -3.17 -25.29 -3.49
C GLY A 76 -3.22 -23.82 -3.91
N ASP A 77 -4.35 -23.17 -3.63
CA ASP A 77 -4.59 -21.75 -3.94
C ASP A 77 -4.29 -20.80 -2.77
N ASP A 78 -3.75 -21.30 -1.65
CA ASP A 78 -3.39 -20.48 -0.50
C ASP A 78 -2.30 -19.47 -0.87
N ILE A 79 -2.50 -18.21 -0.48
CA ILE A 79 -1.52 -17.14 -0.61
C ILE A 79 -1.59 -16.28 0.65
N ILE A 80 -0.51 -16.22 1.41
CA ILE A 80 -0.39 -15.22 2.48
C ILE A 80 -0.04 -13.86 1.83
N THR A 81 -0.84 -12.83 2.10
CA THR A 81 -0.65 -11.48 1.53
C THR A 81 -0.58 -10.45 2.64
N PHE A 82 0.42 -9.59 2.61
CA PHE A 82 0.58 -8.48 3.53
C PHE A 82 0.77 -7.19 2.74
N ASP A 83 0.03 -6.15 3.08
CA ASP A 83 0.11 -4.84 2.43
C ASP A 83 -0.14 -3.75 3.48
N MET A 84 0.80 -2.81 3.59
CA MET A 84 0.71 -1.73 4.54
C MET A 84 1.17 -0.40 3.93
N ALA A 85 0.48 0.68 4.32
CA ALA A 85 1.08 2.01 4.29
C ALA A 85 2.09 2.13 5.44
N THR A 86 3.09 3.00 5.29
CA THR A 86 4.06 3.31 6.36
C THR A 86 3.60 4.41 7.32
N THR A 87 2.37 4.90 7.16
CA THR A 87 1.69 5.83 8.08
C THR A 87 0.81 5.08 9.08
N VAL A 88 0.43 5.73 10.17
CA VAL A 88 -0.52 5.17 11.15
C VAL A 88 -1.86 4.83 10.48
N GLN A 89 -2.29 5.66 9.53
CA GLN A 89 -3.48 5.43 8.73
C GLN A 89 -3.33 6.00 7.32
N ALA A 90 -4.11 5.49 6.37
CA ALA A 90 -4.14 5.99 4.99
C ALA A 90 -4.86 7.36 4.88
N TRP A 91 -4.42 8.19 3.92
CA TRP A 91 -5.05 9.48 3.62
C TRP A 91 -6.56 9.39 3.33
N GLY A 92 -6.98 8.34 2.62
CA GLY A 92 -8.39 8.09 2.32
C GLY A 92 -9.29 8.00 3.57
N LYS A 93 -8.75 7.61 4.74
CA LYS A 93 -9.51 7.59 6.00
C LYS A 93 -9.73 8.97 6.60
N VAL A 94 -8.82 9.91 6.38
CA VAL A 94 -9.04 11.32 6.74
C VAL A 94 -10.08 11.93 5.81
N LEU A 95 -10.04 11.65 4.50
CA LEU A 95 -11.07 12.09 3.54
C LEU A 95 -12.46 11.53 3.89
N ASP A 96 -12.54 10.25 4.25
CA ASP A 96 -13.76 9.61 4.75
C ASP A 96 -14.30 10.32 6.00
N ALA A 97 -13.46 10.55 7.01
CA ALA A 97 -13.84 11.30 8.22
C ALA A 97 -14.30 12.74 7.93
N ARG A 98 -13.67 13.45 6.98
CA ARG A 98 -14.13 14.77 6.50
C ARG A 98 -15.54 14.67 5.90
N SER A 99 -15.79 13.67 5.06
CA SER A 99 -17.09 13.49 4.41
C SER A 99 -18.22 13.19 5.40
N ARG A 100 -17.89 12.54 6.52
CA ARG A 100 -18.81 12.21 7.61
C ARG A 100 -18.85 13.27 8.74
N ASN A 101 -17.99 14.29 8.66
CA ASN A 101 -17.81 15.31 9.68
C ASN A 101 -17.52 14.73 11.08
N GLU A 102 -16.74 13.64 11.12
CA GLU A 102 -16.40 12.88 12.33
C GLU A 102 -14.96 13.16 12.78
N PRO A 103 -14.68 13.17 14.10
CA PRO A 103 -13.31 13.32 14.60
C PRO A 103 -12.46 12.08 14.28
N ILE A 104 -11.15 12.29 14.10
CA ILE A 104 -10.16 11.22 13.90
C ILE A 104 -9.33 10.99 15.18
N PRO A 105 -8.72 9.82 15.38
CA PRO A 105 -7.71 9.64 16.42
C PRO A 105 -6.49 10.56 16.20
N GLU A 106 -5.98 11.20 17.26
CA GLU A 106 -4.81 12.11 17.17
C GLU A 106 -3.55 11.42 16.65
N SER A 107 -3.48 10.10 16.80
CA SER A 107 -2.36 9.30 16.30
C SER A 107 -2.27 9.27 14.77
N TRP A 108 -3.29 9.70 14.04
CA TRP A 108 -3.31 9.60 12.58
C TRP A 108 -2.52 10.72 11.90
N ALA A 109 -2.61 11.94 12.43
CA ALA A 109 -2.27 13.14 11.68
C ALA A 109 -1.91 14.32 12.57
N VAL A 110 -1.26 15.32 11.96
CA VAL A 110 -0.85 16.58 12.59
C VAL A 110 -1.39 17.78 11.82
N ASP A 111 -1.53 18.90 12.53
CA ASP A 111 -1.82 20.22 11.97
C ASP A 111 -0.58 20.84 11.30
N LYS A 112 -0.72 22.08 10.81
CA LYS A 112 0.36 22.85 10.15
C LYS A 112 1.57 23.14 11.04
N ASN A 113 1.44 23.01 12.37
CA ASN A 113 2.51 23.23 13.32
C ASN A 113 3.17 21.90 13.76
N GLY A 114 2.69 20.77 13.24
CA GLY A 114 3.13 19.45 13.66
C GLY A 114 2.47 18.95 14.96
N ALA A 115 1.43 19.63 15.46
CA ALA A 115 0.70 19.19 16.64
C ALA A 115 -0.35 18.12 16.25
N PRO A 116 -0.48 17.00 16.98
CA PRO A 116 -1.54 16.02 16.75
C PRO A 116 -2.93 16.67 16.78
N THR A 117 -3.83 16.21 15.92
CA THR A 117 -5.18 16.79 15.82
C THR A 117 -6.28 15.73 15.71
N HIS A 118 -7.40 16.00 16.36
CA HIS A 118 -8.66 15.26 16.20
C HIS A 118 -9.53 15.79 15.06
N ASP A 119 -9.30 17.02 14.62
CA ASP A 119 -10.08 17.66 13.59
C ASP A 119 -9.55 17.25 12.20
N PRO A 120 -10.32 16.47 11.40
CA PRO A 120 -9.87 16.04 10.09
C PRO A 120 -9.68 17.22 9.12
N PHE A 121 -10.32 18.38 9.35
CA PHE A 121 -10.16 19.59 8.51
C PHE A 121 -8.88 20.37 8.84
N ALA A 122 -8.38 20.27 10.08
CA ALA A 122 -7.11 20.86 10.49
C ALA A 122 -5.87 20.05 10.06
N VAL A 123 -6.05 18.83 9.55
CA VAL A 123 -4.95 17.96 9.11
C VAL A 123 -4.15 18.62 7.99
N ASN A 124 -2.85 18.76 8.24
CA ASN A 124 -1.84 19.19 7.27
C ASN A 124 -0.88 18.07 6.86
N ALA A 125 -0.70 17.03 7.67
CA ALA A 125 0.15 15.89 7.33
C ALA A 125 -0.20 14.66 8.16
N LEU A 126 0.20 13.48 7.68
CA LEU A 126 0.04 12.20 8.38
C LEU A 126 1.23 11.91 9.29
N LEU A 127 1.02 11.05 10.29
CA LEU A 127 2.08 10.54 11.18
C LEU A 127 2.62 9.18 10.70
N PRO A 128 3.94 8.94 10.84
CA PRO A 128 4.55 7.66 10.53
C PRO A 128 4.11 6.56 11.51
N ALA A 129 3.87 5.35 10.99
CA ALA A 129 3.51 4.18 11.79
C ALA A 129 4.58 3.89 12.85
N ALA A 130 4.19 3.71 14.10
CA ALA A 130 5.14 3.44 15.20
C ALA A 130 6.31 4.45 15.27
N GLY A 131 6.05 5.72 14.95
CA GLY A 131 6.99 6.83 15.09
C GLY A 131 8.26 6.64 14.23
N PRO A 132 9.47 6.52 14.82
CA PRO A 132 10.72 6.41 14.06
C PRO A 132 10.78 5.19 13.13
N LYS A 133 10.02 4.13 13.42
CA LYS A 133 10.05 2.89 12.64
C LYS A 133 9.41 3.06 11.27
N GLY A 134 8.18 3.57 11.22
CA GLY A 134 7.49 3.89 9.97
C GLY A 134 8.25 4.95 9.17
N TYR A 135 8.85 5.93 9.86
CA TYR A 135 9.72 6.92 9.24
C TYR A 135 10.94 6.29 8.55
N GLY A 136 11.61 5.33 9.20
CA GLY A 136 12.70 4.57 8.58
C GLY A 136 12.22 3.71 7.39
N LEU A 137 11.04 3.11 7.49
CA LEU A 137 10.48 2.28 6.41
C LEU A 137 10.15 3.10 5.16
N MET A 138 9.47 4.25 5.28
CA MET A 138 9.17 5.11 4.12
C MET A 138 10.43 5.67 3.46
N MET A 139 11.46 5.96 4.24
CA MET A 139 12.77 6.37 3.74
C MET A 139 13.43 5.26 2.93
N MET A 140 13.45 4.03 3.46
CA MET A 140 13.98 2.86 2.73
C MET A 140 13.24 2.66 1.40
N ILE A 141 11.92 2.79 1.41
CA ILE A 141 11.09 2.66 0.21
C ILE A 141 11.40 3.74 -0.82
N ASP A 142 11.54 5.00 -0.39
CA ASP A 142 11.91 6.12 -1.27
C ASP A 142 13.30 5.93 -1.88
N ILE A 143 14.27 5.45 -1.10
CA ILE A 143 15.61 5.12 -1.63
C ILE A 143 15.52 4.03 -2.70
N LEU A 144 14.82 2.93 -2.42
CA LEU A 144 14.78 1.77 -3.30
C LEU A 144 13.93 1.98 -4.55
N SER A 145 12.82 2.72 -4.44
CA SER A 145 11.89 2.94 -5.55
C SER A 145 12.09 4.27 -6.27
N GLY A 146 12.74 5.25 -5.65
CA GLY A 146 13.02 6.56 -6.24
C GLY A 146 14.50 6.77 -6.56
N ILE A 147 15.33 6.93 -5.52
CA ILE A 147 16.75 7.31 -5.66
C ILE A 147 17.53 6.28 -6.48
N LEU A 148 17.34 4.99 -6.19
CA LEU A 148 17.97 3.89 -6.93
C LEU A 148 17.63 3.91 -8.42
N LEU A 149 16.47 4.43 -8.79
CA LEU A 149 15.98 4.50 -10.17
C LEU A 149 16.27 5.84 -10.84
N GLY A 150 16.97 6.76 -10.17
CA GLY A 150 17.29 8.10 -10.70
C GLY A 150 16.06 9.01 -10.85
N LEU A 151 15.07 8.85 -9.97
CA LEU A 151 13.82 9.61 -9.98
C LEU A 151 13.81 10.72 -8.91
N PRO A 152 12.88 11.71 -9.01
CA PRO A 152 12.61 12.64 -7.92
C PRO A 152 12.28 11.89 -6.63
N PHE A 153 12.75 12.40 -5.49
CA PHE A 153 12.70 11.69 -4.21
C PHE A 153 12.26 12.61 -3.07
N GLY A 154 11.73 12.02 -1.98
CA GLY A 154 11.18 12.76 -0.85
C GLY A 154 10.21 13.87 -1.28
N ARG A 155 10.51 15.12 -0.90
CA ARG A 155 9.71 16.31 -1.24
C ARG A 155 9.56 16.60 -2.74
N GLN A 156 10.44 16.03 -3.57
CA GLN A 156 10.46 16.29 -5.01
C GLN A 156 9.48 15.38 -5.78
N VAL A 157 8.92 14.38 -5.11
CA VAL A 157 7.88 13.53 -5.70
C VAL A 157 6.66 14.41 -5.98
N SER A 158 6.15 14.33 -7.22
CA SER A 158 4.99 15.13 -7.64
C SER A 158 3.76 14.83 -6.77
N SER A 159 2.90 15.83 -6.57
CA SER A 159 1.61 15.61 -5.90
C SER A 159 0.48 15.34 -6.90
N MET A 160 -0.54 14.56 -6.50
CA MET A 160 -1.62 14.09 -7.38
C MET A 160 -2.40 15.20 -8.08
N TYR A 161 -2.56 16.35 -7.43
CA TYR A 161 -3.35 17.49 -7.93
C TYR A 161 -2.51 18.72 -8.31
N GLU A 162 -1.18 18.59 -8.30
CA GLU A 162 -0.27 19.70 -8.61
C GLU A 162 -0.35 20.12 -10.07
N ASP A 163 -0.26 19.16 -11.00
CA ASP A 163 -0.41 19.37 -12.43
C ASP A 163 -1.03 18.12 -13.09
N LEU A 164 -2.29 18.22 -13.49
CA LEU A 164 -3.03 17.12 -14.13
C LEU A 164 -2.63 16.91 -15.60
N HIS A 165 -1.84 17.82 -16.19
CA HIS A 165 -1.32 17.71 -17.56
C HIS A 165 0.09 17.10 -17.62
N ALA A 166 0.77 16.97 -16.47
CA ALA A 166 2.10 16.40 -16.39
C ALA A 166 2.09 14.94 -15.92
N GLY A 167 3.09 14.17 -16.35
CA GLY A 167 3.32 12.82 -15.83
C GLY A 167 3.79 12.85 -14.37
N ARG A 168 3.28 11.95 -13.53
CA ARG A 168 3.63 11.86 -12.11
C ARG A 168 5.10 11.49 -11.85
N ASN A 169 5.76 10.82 -12.78
CA ASN A 169 7.16 10.38 -12.68
C ASN A 169 7.45 9.51 -11.42
N LEU A 170 6.48 8.74 -10.93
CA LEU A 170 6.66 7.89 -9.75
C LEU A 170 7.56 6.69 -10.05
N GLY A 171 8.17 6.18 -9.00
CA GLY A 171 8.94 4.94 -9.02
C GLY A 171 8.33 3.82 -8.19
N GLN A 172 8.53 2.59 -8.65
CA GLN A 172 8.16 1.35 -7.96
C GLN A 172 9.26 0.32 -8.14
N LEU A 173 9.48 -0.54 -7.15
CA LEU A 173 10.43 -1.63 -7.21
C LEU A 173 9.72 -2.94 -6.90
N HIS A 174 9.96 -3.95 -7.73
CA HIS A 174 9.58 -5.33 -7.48
C HIS A 174 10.79 -6.17 -7.15
N LEU A 175 10.67 -7.01 -6.12
CA LEU A 175 11.61 -8.07 -5.80
C LEU A 175 10.83 -9.39 -5.87
N VAL A 176 11.32 -10.34 -6.65
CA VAL A 176 10.73 -11.68 -6.76
C VAL A 176 11.80 -12.72 -6.43
N ILE A 177 11.45 -13.68 -5.58
CA ILE A 177 12.35 -14.73 -5.12
C ILE A 177 11.69 -16.08 -5.42
N ASN A 178 12.43 -16.97 -6.06
CA ASN A 178 12.00 -18.33 -6.35
C ASN A 178 12.43 -19.27 -5.21
N PRO A 179 11.50 -19.85 -4.42
CA PRO A 179 11.84 -20.73 -3.31
C PRO A 179 12.66 -21.96 -3.74
N ALA A 180 12.52 -22.42 -4.99
CA ALA A 180 13.21 -23.60 -5.52
C ALA A 180 14.73 -23.48 -5.50
N PHE A 181 15.24 -22.24 -5.49
CA PHE A 181 16.68 -21.94 -5.47
C PHE A 181 17.27 -21.97 -4.05
N PHE A 182 16.44 -22.17 -3.02
CA PHE A 182 16.86 -22.15 -1.62
C PHE A 182 16.56 -23.47 -0.90
N SER A 183 15.37 -24.03 -1.11
CA SER A 183 14.92 -25.25 -0.44
C SER A 183 13.78 -25.94 -1.21
N SER A 184 13.20 -27.00 -0.62
CA SER A 184 12.05 -27.68 -1.24
C SER A 184 10.84 -26.75 -1.33
N CYS A 185 10.38 -26.49 -2.56
CA CYS A 185 9.15 -25.73 -2.81
C CYS A 185 7.92 -26.36 -2.14
N GLU A 186 7.83 -27.68 -2.13
CA GLU A 186 6.70 -28.39 -1.52
C GLU A 186 6.66 -28.14 -0.01
N LEU A 187 7.81 -28.30 0.68
CA LEU A 187 7.90 -28.03 2.11
C LEU A 187 7.70 -26.54 2.41
N PHE A 188 8.22 -25.64 1.57
CA PHE A 188 8.00 -24.20 1.72
C PHE A 188 6.50 -23.87 1.71
N ARG A 189 5.76 -24.34 0.70
CA ARG A 189 4.32 -24.10 0.55
C ARG A 189 3.52 -24.70 1.70
N LYS A 190 3.85 -25.93 2.11
CA LYS A 190 3.27 -26.57 3.29
C LYS A 190 3.46 -25.74 4.56
N HIS A 191 4.66 -25.22 4.79
CA HIS A 191 4.94 -24.38 5.96
C HIS A 191 4.20 -23.04 5.93
N ILE A 192 3.97 -22.44 4.75
CA ILE A 192 3.15 -21.24 4.62
C ILE A 192 1.69 -21.54 5.00
N SER A 193 1.08 -22.59 4.46
CA SER A 193 -0.29 -22.99 4.85
C SER A 193 -0.39 -23.37 6.33
N GLN A 194 0.61 -24.07 6.86
CA GLN A 194 0.69 -24.37 8.30
C GLN A 194 0.77 -23.09 9.14
N THR A 195 1.57 -22.10 8.72
CA THR A 195 1.66 -20.80 9.41
C THR A 195 0.30 -20.11 9.46
N MET A 196 -0.45 -20.09 8.35
CA MET A 196 -1.80 -19.52 8.30
C MET A 196 -2.74 -20.22 9.29
N GLN A 197 -2.72 -21.56 9.31
CA GLN A 197 -3.54 -22.38 10.23
C GLN A 197 -3.18 -22.17 11.71
N GLU A 198 -1.88 -22.17 12.03
CA GLU A 198 -1.40 -21.99 13.40
C GLU A 198 -1.73 -20.60 13.94
N LEU A 199 -1.52 -19.53 13.14
CA LEU A 199 -1.89 -18.17 13.51
C LEU A 199 -3.39 -18.03 13.79
N ASN A 200 -4.23 -18.68 12.99
CA ASN A 200 -5.68 -18.70 13.24
C ASN A 200 -6.10 -19.47 14.48
N SER A 201 -5.30 -20.46 14.88
CA SER A 201 -5.58 -21.29 16.05
C SER A 201 -5.11 -20.64 17.36
N VAL A 202 -4.41 -19.50 17.28
CA VAL A 202 -3.97 -18.75 18.47
C VAL A 202 -5.17 -18.28 19.28
N LYS A 203 -5.12 -18.52 20.60
CA LYS A 203 -6.15 -18.06 21.53
C LYS A 203 -6.31 -16.53 21.44
N PRO A 204 -7.52 -16.02 21.12
CA PRO A 204 -7.75 -14.58 21.04
C PRO A 204 -7.61 -13.90 22.41
N ALA A 205 -7.08 -12.68 22.41
CA ALA A 205 -7.09 -11.82 23.58
C ALA A 205 -8.52 -11.33 23.90
N PRO A 206 -8.83 -10.94 25.16
CA PRO A 206 -10.12 -10.34 25.50
C PRO A 206 -10.47 -9.17 24.58
N GLY A 207 -11.71 -9.16 24.07
CA GLY A 207 -12.19 -8.16 23.10
C GLY A 207 -12.03 -8.57 21.62
N PHE A 208 -11.23 -9.61 21.32
CA PHE A 208 -11.07 -10.13 19.97
C PHE A 208 -11.81 -11.46 19.79
N LYS A 209 -12.54 -11.62 18.67
CA LYS A 209 -13.26 -12.86 18.35
C LYS A 209 -12.34 -13.96 17.81
N GLN A 210 -11.30 -13.57 17.07
CA GLN A 210 -10.32 -14.48 16.48
C GLN A 210 -9.00 -13.74 16.24
N VAL A 211 -7.91 -14.50 16.08
CA VAL A 211 -6.64 -14.00 15.55
C VAL A 211 -6.62 -14.29 14.06
N TYR A 212 -6.29 -13.27 13.26
CA TYR A 212 -6.12 -13.40 11.82
C TYR A 212 -4.63 -13.55 11.47
N TYR A 213 -4.29 -14.36 10.48
CA TYR A 213 -3.01 -14.20 9.80
C TYR A 213 -3.02 -12.90 8.96
N PRO A 214 -1.86 -12.30 8.67
CA PRO A 214 -1.79 -11.08 7.86
C PRO A 214 -2.52 -11.21 6.51
N GLY A 215 -3.46 -10.31 6.24
CA GLY A 215 -4.25 -10.27 5.00
C GLY A 215 -5.54 -11.09 5.02
N GLN A 216 -5.76 -11.94 6.01
CA GLN A 216 -6.93 -12.81 6.05
C GLN A 216 -8.26 -12.06 6.07
N ASP A 217 -8.32 -10.91 6.74
CA ASP A 217 -9.53 -10.09 6.76
C ASP A 217 -9.89 -9.60 5.36
N GLN A 218 -8.89 -9.34 4.52
CA GLN A 218 -9.07 -9.00 3.11
C GLN A 218 -9.41 -10.23 2.26
N ASP A 219 -8.78 -11.38 2.49
CA ASP A 219 -9.13 -12.62 1.77
C ASP A 219 -10.57 -13.05 2.06
N ILE A 220 -11.06 -12.87 3.30
CA ILE A 220 -12.47 -13.09 3.67
C ILE A 220 -13.37 -12.12 2.92
N LYS A 221 -13.03 -10.82 2.88
CA LYS A 221 -13.80 -9.82 2.12
C LYS A 221 -13.82 -10.12 0.63
N GLN A 222 -12.70 -10.55 0.06
CA GLN A 222 -12.61 -10.93 -1.36
C GLN A 222 -13.53 -12.11 -1.65
N LYS A 223 -13.45 -13.19 -0.86
CA LYS A 223 -14.34 -14.35 -1.02
C LYS A 223 -15.81 -13.98 -0.86
N ASN A 224 -16.13 -13.09 0.08
CA ASN A 224 -17.48 -12.58 0.24
C ASN A 224 -17.93 -11.80 -1.01
N ALA A 225 -17.06 -10.96 -1.56
CA ALA A 225 -17.37 -10.19 -2.76
C ALA A 225 -17.56 -11.07 -4.01
N ASP A 226 -16.82 -12.18 -4.12
CA ASP A 226 -17.00 -13.15 -5.21
C ASP A 226 -18.39 -13.81 -5.18
N MET A 227 -19.01 -13.94 -3.99
CA MET A 227 -20.35 -14.53 -3.82
C MET A 227 -21.49 -13.50 -3.82
N ASN A 228 -21.26 -12.34 -3.20
CA ASN A 228 -22.30 -11.38 -2.87
C ASN A 228 -22.18 -10.04 -3.64
N GLY A 229 -21.15 -9.90 -4.48
CA GLY A 229 -20.85 -8.66 -5.20
C GLY A 229 -19.91 -7.73 -4.44
N ILE A 230 -19.35 -6.74 -5.15
CA ILE A 230 -18.45 -5.74 -4.60
C ILE A 230 -19.27 -4.53 -4.13
N ASP A 231 -19.13 -4.18 -2.85
CA ASP A 231 -19.72 -2.96 -2.30
C ASP A 231 -19.00 -1.73 -2.87
N ILE A 232 -19.77 -0.82 -3.47
CA ILE A 232 -19.30 0.49 -3.95
C ILE A 232 -20.26 1.58 -3.46
N VAL A 233 -19.73 2.78 -3.21
CA VAL A 233 -20.56 3.93 -2.81
C VAL A 233 -21.43 4.36 -4.00
N ASP A 234 -22.71 4.62 -3.76
CA ASP A 234 -23.70 4.95 -4.79
C ASP A 234 -23.23 6.07 -5.73
N ASP A 235 -22.65 7.15 -5.21
CA ASP A 235 -22.14 8.26 -6.01
C ASP A 235 -21.05 7.85 -7.01
N ILE A 236 -20.21 6.87 -6.65
CA ILE A 236 -19.20 6.31 -7.56
C ILE A 236 -19.88 5.54 -8.68
N TYR A 237 -20.91 4.74 -8.38
CA TYR A 237 -21.68 4.03 -9.40
C TYR A 237 -22.40 5.00 -10.34
N GLN A 238 -23.07 6.03 -9.80
CA GLN A 238 -23.76 7.05 -10.60
C GLN A 238 -22.79 7.78 -11.53
N TYR A 239 -21.57 8.08 -11.05
CA TYR A 239 -20.52 8.66 -11.88
C TYR A 239 -20.11 7.72 -13.02
N LEU A 240 -19.86 6.43 -12.73
CA LEU A 240 -19.39 5.45 -13.72
C LEU A 240 -20.37 5.19 -14.88
N ILE A 241 -21.67 5.38 -14.65
CA ILE A 241 -22.71 5.22 -15.70
C ILE A 241 -23.10 6.54 -16.38
N SER A 242 -22.48 7.66 -15.98
CA SER A 242 -22.74 8.98 -16.57
C SER A 242 -21.83 9.26 -17.77
N ASP A 243 -22.20 10.24 -18.59
CA ASP A 243 -21.33 10.76 -19.65
C ASP A 243 -20.26 11.75 -19.12
N ALA A 244 -20.29 12.07 -17.81
CA ALA A 244 -19.38 13.03 -17.21
C ALA A 244 -18.00 12.38 -17.00
N LEU A 245 -16.96 12.97 -17.59
CA LEU A 245 -15.56 12.53 -17.39
C LEU A 245 -14.96 13.04 -16.06
N TYR A 246 -15.58 14.04 -15.43
CA TYR A 246 -15.22 14.56 -14.12
C TYR A 246 -16.40 15.31 -13.50
N LEU A 247 -16.57 15.20 -12.18
CA LEU A 247 -17.68 15.86 -11.46
C LEU A 247 -17.34 17.30 -11.05
N LYS A 248 -16.08 17.56 -10.69
CA LYS A 248 -15.52 18.87 -10.28
C LYS A 248 -14.03 18.91 -10.66
N SER A 249 -13.54 20.05 -11.15
CA SER A 249 -12.10 20.22 -11.44
C SER A 249 -11.33 20.30 -10.11
N TYR A 250 -10.36 19.42 -9.93
CA TYR A 250 -9.38 19.46 -8.84
C TYR A 250 -8.10 20.20 -9.25
N GLU A 251 -8.11 20.88 -10.41
CA GLU A 251 -6.98 21.70 -10.87
C GLU A 251 -6.60 22.69 -9.75
N THR A 252 -5.31 22.77 -9.43
CA THR A 252 -4.71 23.68 -8.43
C THR A 252 -4.99 23.38 -6.96
N LYS A 253 -5.54 22.21 -6.63
CA LYS A 253 -5.74 21.81 -5.22
C LYS A 253 -4.46 21.25 -4.61
N ASN A 254 -4.33 21.41 -3.29
CA ASN A 254 -3.20 20.83 -2.55
C ASN A 254 -3.28 19.27 -2.53
N PRO A 255 -2.26 18.52 -2.05
CA PRO A 255 -2.30 17.05 -1.99
C PRO A 255 -3.51 16.49 -1.22
N PHE A 256 -4.14 17.32 -0.38
CA PHE A 256 -5.31 17.00 0.42
C PHE A 256 -6.65 17.34 -0.26
N ALA A 257 -6.62 17.65 -1.56
CA ALA A 257 -7.80 18.01 -2.36
C ALA A 257 -8.63 19.16 -1.77
N GLN A 258 -7.97 20.06 -1.03
CA GLN A 258 -8.56 21.33 -0.59
C GLN A 258 -8.49 22.34 -1.72
#